data_AF-A0A359LZY7-F1
#
_entry.id   AF-A0A359LZY7-F1
#
_cell.length_a   1.000
_cell.length_b   1.000
_cell.length_c   1.000
_cell.angle_alpha   90.00
_cell.angle_beta   90.00
_cell.angle_gamma   90.00
#
_symmetry.space_group_name_H-M   'P 1'
#
loop_
_entity.id
_entity.type
_entity.pdbx_description
1 polymer ?
#
loop_
_entity_poly.entity_id
_entity_poly.type
_entity_poly.pdbx_seq_one_letter_code
_entity_poly.pdbx_strand_id
1 'polypeptide(L)'
;ILERAEHACERCGKPNLARVLAAVNDPAGRWTPGPNAEWRDREGRPCPRPYRTKTLKWVRVVLTCAHLNHNPTDNRAENLQALCQRCHLEHDQEFHQANARRTRARKRGQLWLSQEIENISPPW
;
A
#
# COMPACT_ATOMS: atom_id res chain seq x y z
N ILE A 1 -4.62 8.90 -14.66
CA ILE A 1 -3.72 8.40 -13.59
C ILE A 1 -2.89 7.20 -14.06
N LEU A 2 -3.49 6.09 -14.51
CA LEU A 2 -2.71 4.90 -14.95
C LEU A 2 -1.79 5.17 -16.15
N GLU A 3 -2.25 5.93 -17.15
CA GLU A 3 -1.41 6.33 -18.29
C GLU A 3 -0.22 7.19 -17.86
N ARG A 4 -0.45 8.18 -16.97
CA ARG A 4 0.62 9.01 -16.36
C ARG A 4 1.65 8.16 -15.63
N ALA A 5 1.18 7.14 -14.93
CA ALA A 5 2.03 6.22 -14.20
C ALA A 5 2.69 5.15 -15.08
N GLU A 6 2.59 5.26 -16.41
CA GLU A 6 3.14 4.30 -17.38
C GLU A 6 2.69 2.85 -17.12
N HIS A 7 1.44 2.70 -16.64
CA HIS A 7 0.90 1.42 -16.20
C HIS A 7 1.77 0.70 -15.16
N ALA A 8 2.48 1.43 -14.30
CA ALA A 8 3.29 0.89 -13.21
C ALA A 8 2.95 1.54 -11.87
N CYS A 9 3.25 0.85 -10.77
CA CYS A 9 3.11 1.40 -9.43
C CYS A 9 4.11 2.54 -9.23
N GLU A 10 3.64 3.75 -8.92
CA GLU A 10 4.48 4.94 -8.75
C GLU A 10 5.42 4.86 -7.52
N ARG A 11 5.20 3.89 -6.61
CA ARG A 11 6.05 3.67 -5.43
C ARG A 11 7.10 2.56 -5.60
N CYS A 12 6.77 1.47 -6.29
CA CYS A 12 7.65 0.30 -6.36
C CYS A 12 7.90 -0.23 -7.77
N GLY A 13 7.34 0.40 -8.81
CA GLY A 13 7.56 0.04 -10.22
C GLY A 13 6.92 -1.27 -10.67
N LYS A 14 6.07 -1.91 -9.86
CA LYS A 14 5.36 -3.12 -10.29
C LYS A 14 4.43 -2.80 -11.48
N PRO A 15 4.56 -3.49 -12.63
CA PRO A 15 3.71 -3.25 -13.78
C PRO A 15 2.29 -3.76 -13.54
N ASN A 16 1.29 -3.03 -14.04
CA ASN A 16 -0.12 -3.37 -13.91
C ASN A 16 -0.45 -4.67 -14.63
N LEU A 17 -1.33 -5.48 -14.05
CA LEU A 17 -1.78 -6.78 -14.55
C LEU A 17 -0.70 -7.85 -14.73
N ALA A 18 0.57 -7.52 -14.47
CA ALA A 18 1.67 -8.47 -14.53
C ALA A 18 1.60 -9.50 -13.39
N ARG A 19 2.14 -10.69 -13.64
CA ARG A 19 2.38 -11.69 -12.58
C ARG A 19 3.81 -11.53 -12.10
N VAL A 20 3.99 -11.24 -10.81
CA VAL A 20 5.31 -11.10 -10.18
C VAL A 20 5.47 -12.16 -9.10
N LEU A 21 6.70 -12.58 -8.85
CA LEU A 21 7.04 -13.45 -7.73
C LEU A 21 7.41 -12.58 -6.54
N ALA A 22 6.66 -12.67 -5.45
CA ALA A 22 6.87 -11.87 -4.24
C ALA A 22 7.23 -12.75 -3.05
N ALA A 23 8.11 -12.25 -2.19
CA ALA A 23 8.39 -12.86 -0.89
C ALA A 23 7.26 -12.52 0.09
N VAL A 24 6.63 -13.54 0.67
CA VAL A 24 5.54 -13.39 1.63
C VAL A 24 6.11 -12.98 2.99
N ASN A 25 5.44 -12.05 3.69
CA ASN A 25 5.84 -11.55 5.01
C ASN A 25 7.32 -11.12 5.06
N ASP A 26 7.78 -10.49 3.99
CA ASP A 26 9.11 -9.93 3.89
C ASP A 26 9.05 -8.41 4.18
N PRO A 27 9.66 -7.92 5.29
CA PRO A 27 9.66 -6.50 5.60
C PRO A 27 10.36 -5.66 4.53
N ALA A 28 11.29 -6.24 3.78
CA ALA A 28 11.93 -5.59 2.64
C ALA A 28 11.02 -5.53 1.40
N GLY A 29 9.83 -6.15 1.44
CA GLY A 29 8.83 -6.13 0.37
C GLY A 29 9.33 -6.71 -0.96
N ARG A 30 10.29 -7.65 -0.91
CA ARG A 30 11.03 -8.08 -2.10
C ARG A 30 10.16 -8.80 -3.11
N TRP A 31 10.40 -8.52 -4.39
CA TRP A 31 9.71 -9.14 -5.51
C TRP A 31 10.60 -9.19 -6.75
N THR A 32 10.25 -10.02 -7.72
CA THR A 32 10.91 -10.06 -9.03
C THR A 32 9.86 -10.25 -10.13
N PRO A 33 10.02 -9.65 -11.32
CA PRO A 33 9.10 -9.85 -12.43
C PRO A 33 9.15 -11.29 -12.98
N GLY A 34 10.21 -12.05 -12.70
CA GLY A 34 10.34 -13.43 -13.14
C GLY A 34 11.44 -14.20 -12.42
N PRO A 35 11.47 -15.54 -12.50
CA PRO A 35 12.43 -16.36 -11.76
C PRO A 35 13.91 -16.06 -12.12
N ASN A 36 14.16 -15.59 -13.35
CA ASN A 36 15.48 -15.26 -13.87
C ASN A 36 15.79 -13.76 -13.87
N ALA A 37 14.88 -12.93 -13.36
CA ALA A 37 15.05 -11.48 -13.33
C ALA A 37 15.57 -11.00 -11.97
N GLU A 38 16.17 -9.81 -11.96
CA GLU A 38 16.68 -9.17 -10.75
C GLU A 38 15.56 -8.96 -9.72
N TRP A 39 15.91 -9.19 -8.46
CA TRP A 39 15.03 -8.91 -7.35
C TRP A 39 15.01 -7.41 -7.07
N ARG A 40 13.86 -6.94 -6.61
CA ARG A 40 13.59 -5.55 -6.26
C ARG A 40 13.03 -5.46 -4.87
N ASP A 41 13.41 -4.42 -4.13
CA ASP A 41 12.89 -4.12 -2.80
C ASP A 41 11.51 -3.46 -2.85
N ARG A 42 11.05 -2.97 -1.68
CA ARG A 42 9.76 -2.32 -1.51
C ARG A 42 9.67 -0.95 -2.22
N GLU A 43 10.80 -0.30 -2.51
CA GLU A 43 10.88 0.93 -3.33
C GLU A 43 11.11 0.61 -4.82
N GLY A 44 11.26 -0.67 -5.18
CA GLY A 44 11.50 -1.11 -6.56
C GLY A 44 12.97 -1.08 -6.99
N ARG A 45 13.91 -0.83 -6.05
CA ARG A 45 15.35 -0.80 -6.32
C ARG A 45 15.93 -2.21 -6.39
N PRO A 46 16.96 -2.46 -7.20
CA PRO A 46 17.63 -3.76 -7.25
C PRO A 46 18.10 -4.20 -5.86
N CYS A 47 17.85 -5.46 -5.51
CA CYS A 47 18.26 -6.04 -4.23
C CYS A 47 18.63 -7.52 -4.38
N PRO A 48 19.31 -8.11 -3.38
CA PRO A 48 19.52 -9.56 -3.36
C PRO A 48 18.21 -10.33 -3.28
N ARG A 49 18.23 -11.57 -3.78
CA ARG A 49 17.15 -12.54 -3.59
C ARG A 49 16.86 -12.73 -2.09
N PRO A 50 15.60 -12.88 -1.66
CA PRO A 50 15.26 -13.24 -0.28
C PRO A 50 15.90 -14.58 0.12
N TYR A 51 16.20 -14.72 1.41
CA TYR A 51 16.71 -15.96 1.97
C TYR A 51 15.79 -17.16 1.66
N ARG A 52 16.37 -18.36 1.51
CA ARG A 52 15.65 -19.58 1.11
C ARG A 52 14.48 -19.97 2.03
N THR A 53 14.49 -19.51 3.28
CA THR A 53 13.42 -19.76 4.26
C THR A 53 12.14 -18.97 3.97
N LYS A 54 12.17 -17.98 3.09
CA LYS A 54 10.98 -17.19 2.73
C LYS A 54 10.11 -17.93 1.73
N THR A 55 8.81 -17.99 2.04
CA THR A 55 7.78 -18.45 1.12
C THR A 55 7.65 -17.46 -0.03
N LEU A 56 7.73 -17.95 -1.27
CA LEU A 56 7.54 -17.14 -2.47
C LEU A 56 6.16 -17.44 -3.07
N LYS A 57 5.46 -16.40 -3.50
CA LYS A 57 4.12 -16.52 -4.10
C LYS A 57 4.02 -15.69 -5.38
N TRP A 58 3.42 -16.27 -6.41
CA TRP A 58 3.00 -15.53 -7.59
C TRP A 58 1.80 -14.66 -7.26
N VAL A 59 1.93 -13.36 -7.53
CA VAL A 59 0.89 -12.36 -7.28
C VAL A 59 0.56 -11.67 -8.60
N ARG A 60 -0.72 -11.58 -8.92
CA ARG A 60 -1.20 -10.73 -10.01
C ARG A 60 -1.26 -9.30 -9.50
N VAL A 61 -0.49 -8.41 -10.10
CA VAL A 61 -0.45 -6.99 -9.74
C VAL A 61 -1.71 -6.32 -10.26
N VAL A 62 -2.40 -5.62 -9.38
CA VAL A 62 -3.49 -4.71 -9.74
C VAL A 62 -3.12 -3.34 -9.20
N LEU A 63 -3.14 -2.33 -10.07
CA LEU A 63 -3.01 -0.94 -9.66
C LEU A 63 -4.38 -0.36 -9.31
N THR A 64 -4.37 0.47 -8.29
CA THR A 64 -5.51 1.23 -7.77
C THR A 64 -5.10 2.69 -7.67
N CYS A 65 -6.05 3.60 -7.84
CA CYS A 65 -5.80 5.01 -7.56
C CYS A 65 -5.95 5.25 -6.06
N ALA A 66 -4.96 5.88 -5.44
CA ALA A 66 -4.94 6.23 -4.02
C ALA A 66 -4.86 7.74 -3.85
N HIS A 67 -5.67 8.28 -2.93
CA HIS A 67 -5.61 9.68 -2.47
C HIS A 67 -4.54 9.81 -1.39
N LEU A 68 -3.54 10.66 -1.61
CA LEU A 68 -2.37 10.77 -0.73
C LEU A 68 -2.71 11.37 0.63
N ASN A 69 -3.68 12.29 0.67
CA ASN A 69 -4.22 12.88 1.91
C ASN A 69 -5.40 12.09 2.50
N HIS A 70 -5.68 10.89 2.01
CA HIS A 70 -6.84 10.08 2.37
C HIS A 70 -8.20 10.77 2.11
N ASN A 71 -8.24 11.84 1.29
CA ASN A 71 -9.45 12.57 0.94
C ASN A 71 -10.03 12.17 -0.41
N PRO A 72 -11.14 11.42 -0.48
CA PRO A 72 -11.72 11.04 -1.77
C PRO A 72 -12.31 12.22 -2.56
N THR A 73 -12.56 13.35 -1.90
CA THR A 73 -13.07 14.56 -2.56
C THR A 73 -11.95 15.39 -3.23
N ASP A 74 -10.71 15.23 -2.79
CA ASP A 74 -9.55 15.94 -3.34
C ASP A 74 -8.97 15.19 -4.55
N ASN A 75 -9.56 15.43 -5.72
CA ASN A 75 -9.21 14.76 -6.97
C ASN A 75 -8.14 15.51 -7.79
N ARG A 76 -7.39 16.41 -7.16
CA ARG A 76 -6.25 17.08 -7.82
C ARG A 76 -5.21 16.04 -8.23
N ALA A 77 -4.60 16.23 -9.40
CA ALA A 77 -3.71 15.24 -10.00
C ALA A 77 -2.48 14.94 -9.11
N GLU A 78 -2.03 15.93 -8.34
CA GLU A 78 -0.89 15.83 -7.42
C GLU A 78 -1.24 14.99 -6.18
N ASN A 79 -2.53 14.90 -5.83
CA ASN A 79 -3.01 14.11 -4.69
C ASN A 79 -3.33 12.66 -5.06
N LEU A 80 -3.29 12.29 -6.34
CA LEU A 80 -3.62 10.95 -6.81
C LEU A 80 -2.36 10.19 -7.24
N GLN A 81 -2.21 8.95 -6.77
CA GLN A 81 -1.17 8.03 -7.23
C GLN A 81 -1.72 6.67 -7.65
N ALA A 82 -1.11 6.08 -8.67
CA ALA A 82 -1.30 4.67 -9.04
C ALA A 82 -0.44 3.79 -8.15
N LEU A 83 -1.06 3.14 -7.16
CA LEU A 83 -0.40 2.24 -6.24
C LEU A 83 -0.84 0.79 -6.47
N CYS A 84 0.09 -0.15 -6.37
CA CYS A 84 -0.27 -1.58 -6.33
C CYS A 84 -0.91 -1.94 -4.99
N GLN A 85 -1.64 -3.06 -4.95
CA GLN A 85 -2.30 -3.58 -3.74
C GLN A 85 -1.43 -3.51 -2.46
N ARG A 86 -0.15 -3.87 -2.54
CA ARG A 86 0.77 -3.80 -1.39
C ARG A 86 1.03 -2.36 -0.96
N CYS A 87 1.44 -1.51 -1.90
CA CYS A 87 1.81 -0.12 -1.60
C CYS A 87 0.60 0.70 -1.15
N HIS A 88 -0.59 0.41 -1.66
CA HIS A 88 -1.83 1.05 -1.23
C HIS A 88 -2.15 0.66 0.23
N LEU A 89 -2.14 -0.64 0.55
CA LEU A 89 -2.37 -1.10 1.93
C LEU A 89 -1.37 -0.54 2.93
N GLU A 90 -0.11 -0.38 2.51
CA GLU A 90 0.95 0.23 3.31
C GLU A 90 0.69 1.73 3.54
N HIS A 91 0.21 2.45 2.53
CA HIS A 91 -0.21 3.85 2.64
C HIS A 91 -1.40 4.04 3.59
N ASP A 92 -2.37 3.14 3.56
CA ASP A 92 -3.58 3.24 4.38
C ASP A 92 -3.42 2.69 5.80
N GLN A 93 -2.28 2.06 6.11
CA GLN A 93 -2.09 1.32 7.35
C GLN A 93 -2.33 2.17 8.60
N GLU A 94 -1.76 3.38 8.66
CA GLU A 94 -1.90 4.27 9.82
C GLU A 94 -3.32 4.81 9.94
N PHE A 95 -3.90 5.25 8.82
CA PHE A 95 -5.28 5.73 8.75
C PHE A 95 -6.28 4.66 9.22
N HIS A 96 -6.13 3.43 8.73
CA HIS A 96 -6.95 2.29 9.14
C HIS A 96 -6.77 1.93 10.62
N GLN A 97 -5.54 1.99 11.15
CA GLN A 97 -5.31 1.76 12.59
C GLN A 97 -6.02 2.80 13.45
N ALA A 98 -5.93 4.08 13.10
CA ALA A 98 -6.59 5.17 13.81
C ALA A 98 -8.12 5.00 13.77
N ASN A 99 -8.69 4.72 12.59
CA ASN A 99 -10.13 4.48 12.44
C ASN A 99 -10.62 3.24 13.19
N ALA A 100 -9.83 2.17 13.21
CA ALA A 100 -10.13 0.97 13.99
C ALA A 100 -10.07 1.24 15.51
N ARG A 101 -9.14 2.08 15.98
CA ARG A 101 -9.09 2.51 17.39
C ARG A 101 -10.33 3.33 17.75
N ARG A 102 -10.67 4.34 16.96
CA ARG A 102 -11.89 5.17 17.14
C ARG A 102 -13.16 4.34 17.17
N THR A 103 -13.32 3.44 16.19
CA THR A 103 -14.50 2.56 16.11
C THR A 103 -14.65 1.70 17.37
N ARG A 104 -13.54 1.14 17.89
CA ARG A 104 -13.54 0.34 19.12
C ARG A 104 -13.83 1.18 20.37
N ALA A 105 -13.28 2.39 20.47
CA ALA A 105 -13.57 3.31 21.57
C ALA A 105 -15.05 3.71 21.58
N ARG A 106 -15.62 4.07 20.43
CA ARG A 106 -17.06 4.39 20.29
C ARG A 106 -17.95 3.23 20.72
N LYS A 107 -17.65 2.00 20.29
CA LYS A 107 -18.39 0.80 20.71
C LYS A 107 -18.34 0.53 22.22
N ARG A 108 -17.29 0.98 22.91
CA ARG A 108 -17.12 0.85 24.36
C ARG A 108 -17.57 2.08 25.16
N GLY A 109 -18.05 3.15 24.50
CA GLY A 109 -18.43 4.40 25.17
C GLY A 109 -17.24 5.23 25.69
N GLN A 110 -16.02 5.00 25.19
CA GLN A 110 -14.76 5.60 25.66
C GLN A 110 -14.31 6.79 24.79
N LEU A 111 -15.23 7.71 24.45
CA LEU A 111 -14.94 8.81 23.52
C LEU A 111 -13.94 9.84 24.07
N TRP A 112 -13.80 9.93 25.39
CA TRP A 112 -12.96 10.93 26.10
C TRP A 112 -11.49 10.50 26.31
N LEU A 113 -11.04 9.34 25.79
CA LEU A 113 -9.72 8.81 26.15
C LEU A 113 -8.53 9.51 25.45
N SER A 114 -8.76 10.27 24.37
CA SER A 114 -7.76 11.14 23.74
C SER A 114 -8.38 12.09 22.72
N GLN A 115 -7.74 13.25 22.50
CA GLN A 115 -8.14 14.24 21.48
C GLN A 115 -8.14 13.65 20.05
N GLU A 116 -7.35 12.60 19.80
CA GLU A 116 -7.33 11.83 18.54
C GLU A 116 -8.67 11.13 18.26
N ILE A 117 -9.42 10.77 19.30
CA ILE A 117 -10.74 10.12 19.23
C ILE A 117 -11.86 11.17 19.13
N GLU A 118 -11.69 12.33 19.77
CA GLU A 118 -12.67 13.43 19.77
C GLU A 118 -12.71 14.22 18.46
N ASN A 119 -11.57 14.37 17.77
CA ASN A 119 -11.51 15.03 16.47
C ASN A 119 -12.12 14.14 15.38
N ILE A 120 -13.45 14.14 15.35
CA ILE A 120 -14.31 13.64 14.28
C ILE A 120 -14.11 14.56 13.07
N SER A 121 -12.97 14.47 12.38
CA SER A 121 -13.01 14.79 10.95
C SER A 121 -13.74 13.65 10.24
N PRO A 122 -14.72 13.95 9.37
CA PRO A 122 -15.56 12.92 8.77
C PRO A 122 -14.71 11.87 8.05
N PRO A 123 -15.15 10.61 8.05
CA PRO A 123 -14.56 9.56 7.23
C PRO A 123 -15.08 9.77 5.82
N TRP A 124 -14.62 10.80 5.11
CA TRP A 124 -14.59 10.65 3.67
C TRP A 124 -13.47 9.67 3.34
#